data_AF-A0A6P1CXX7-F1
#
_entry.id   AF-A0A6P1CXX7-F1
#
_cell.length_a   1.000
_cell.length_b   1.000
_cell.length_c   1.000
_cell.angle_alpha   90.00
_cell.angle_beta   90.00
_cell.angle_gamma   90.00
#
_symmetry.space_group_name_H-M   'P 1'
#
loop_
_entity.id
_entity.type
_entity.pdbx_description
1 polymer ?
#
loop_
_entity_poly.entity_id
_entity_poly.type
_entity_poly.pdbx_seq_one_letter_code
_entity_poly.pdbx_strand_id
1 'polypeptide(L)' 'MRIVMAGGHGKIALLLAELLTGRGHSVAALIRN' A
#
# COMPACT_ATOMS: atom_id res chain seq x y z
N MET A 1 -10.59 -6.88 -1.77
CA MET A 1 -10.45 -5.90 -2.89
C MET A 1 -8.98 -5.74 -3.25
N ARG A 2 -8.65 -5.53 -4.53
CA ARG A 2 -7.28 -5.23 -4.98
C ARG A 2 -7.08 -3.72 -5.06
N ILE A 3 -6.03 -3.20 -4.41
CA ILE A 3 -5.72 -1.77 -4.34
C ILE A 3 -4.31 -1.56 -4.91
N VAL A 4 -4.17 -0.55 -5.78
CA VAL A 4 -2.88 -0.15 -6.32
C VAL A 4 -2.52 1.23 -5.77
N MET A 5 -1.32 1.36 -5.22
CA MET A 5 -0.79 2.61 -4.69
C MET A 5 0.32 3.14 -5.59
N ALA A 6 0.31 4.44 -5.87
CA ALA A 6 1.45 5.13 -6.44
C ALA A 6 2.37 5.60 -5.29
N GLY A 7 3.58 5.07 -5.24
CA GLY A 7 4.47 5.15 -4.08
C GLY A 7 4.33 3.93 -3.17
N GLY A 8 5.38 3.61 -2.41
CA GLY A 8 5.41 2.44 -1.54
C GLY A 8 6.38 2.52 -0.35
N HIS A 9 7.16 3.60 -0.24
CA HIS A 9 8.28 3.70 0.72
C HIS A 9 8.09 4.79 1.77
N GLY A 10 7.18 5.73 1.52
CA GLY A 10 6.90 6.80 2.45
C GLY A 10 6.24 6.26 3.71
N LYS A 11 6.44 6.94 4.84
CA LYS A 11 5.82 6.56 6.12
C LYS A 11 4.30 6.37 6.00
N ILE A 12 3.63 7.24 5.25
CA ILE A 12 2.19 7.15 4.99
C ILE A 12 1.84 5.91 4.17
N ALA A 13 2.66 5.57 3.16
CA ALA A 13 2.41 4.40 2.31
C ALA A 13 2.51 3.09 3.12
N LEU A 14 3.46 3.01 4.05
CA LEU A 14 3.63 1.85 4.93
C LEU A 14 2.45 1.71 5.91
N LEU A 15 2.05 2.80 6.57
CA LEU A 15 0.89 2.80 7.46
C LEU A 15 -0.41 2.45 6.73
N LEU A 16 -0.59 2.99 5.52
CA LEU A 16 -1.74 2.68 4.68
C LEU A 16 -1.74 1.22 4.25
N ALA A 17 -0.59 0.67 3.86
CA ALA A 17 -0.48 -0.74 3.48
C ALA A 17 -0.91 -1.65 4.64
N GLU A 18 -0.45 -1.38 5.86
CA GLU A 18 -0.80 -2.16 7.06
C GLU A 18 -2.30 -2.12 7.37
N LEU A 19 -2.91 -0.93 7.30
CA LEU A 19 -4.36 -0.79 7.53
C LEU A 19 -5.18 -1.53 6.47
N LEU A 20 -4.75 -1.47 5.19
CA LEU A 20 -5.48 -2.10 4.10
C LEU A 20 -5.33 -3.63 4.13
N THR A 21 -4.14 -4.14 4.42
CA THR A 21 -3.91 -5.59 4.56
C THR A 21 -4.63 -6.14 5.79
N GLY A 22 -4.64 -5.41 6.90
CA GLY A 22 -5.41 -5.76 8.11
C GLY A 22 -6.92 -5.86 7.88
N ARG A 23 -7.43 -5.19 6.84
CA ARG A 23 -8.84 -5.29 6.38
C ARG A 23 -9.07 -6.36 5.30
N GLY A 24 -8.07 -7.19 5.00
CA GLY A 24 -8.15 -8.25 4.00
C GLY A 24 -8.05 -7.75 2.55
N HIS A 25 -7.47 -6.57 2.33
CA HIS A 25 -7.21 -6.08 0.98
C HIS A 25 -5.85 -6.56 0.46
N SER A 26 -5.79 -6.86 -0.83
CA SER A 26 -4.54 -7.17 -1.53
C SER A 26 -3.99 -5.87 -2.11
N VAL A 27 -2.80 -5.47 -1.67
CA VAL A 27 -2.19 -4.17 -2.00
C VAL A 27 -0.97 -4.38 -2.89
N ALA A 28 -0.89 -3.63 -3.99
CA ALA A 28 0.30 -3.54 -4.83
C ALA A 28 0.79 -2.08 -4.86
N ALA A 29 2.09 -1.86 -4.71
CA ALA A 29 2.69 -0.53 -4.76
C ALA A 29 3.54 -0.37 -6.02
N LEU A 30 3.39 0.77 -6.71
CA LEU A 30 4.23 1.20 -7.80
C LEU A 30 5.30 2.15 -7.28
N ILE A 31 6.55 1.80 -7.53
CA ILE A 31 7.73 2.41 -6.93
C ILE A 31 8.59 2.98 -8.06
N ARG A 32 9.02 4.23 -7.95
CA ARG A 32 10.08 4.82 -8.78
C ARG A 32 11.28 5.21 -7.91
N ASN A 33 12.47 5.05 -8.49
CA ASN A 33 13.75 5.51 -7.96
C ASN A 33 13.84 7.04 -8.03
#